data_AF-A0A657ITN4-F1
#
_entry.id   AF-A0A657ITN4-F1
#
_cell.length_a   1.000
_cell.length_b   1.000
_cell.length_c   1.000
_cell.angle_alpha   90.00
_cell.angle_beta   90.00
_cell.angle_gamma   90.00
#
_symmetry.space_group_name_H-M   'P 1'
#
loop_
_entity.id
_entity.type
_entity.pdbx_description
1 polymer ?
#
loop_
_entity_poly.entity_id
_entity_poly.type
_entity_poly.pdbx_seq_one_letter_code
_entity_poly.pdbx_strand_id
1 'polypeptide(L)'
;MLARRSPRPPGPGRLGLGAVSLILVTALTQFARPLTQMMDNSYWTYYPGPGAPLVSADELDVLEAMDRWVPAEDVVVVNPFTGGALAYALADRRTTAEHTLYTPTPAERTIDESLSEAREDPAVCRAVEEADARWVLDFGDREVNNGDHSDRYRGLEGLEQAGVARTVYRAGDAKLLEITACR
;
A
#
# COMPACT_ATOMS: atom_id res chain seq x y z
N MET A 1 -37.05 37.65 63.29
CA MET A 1 -37.44 36.52 62.41
C MET A 1 -36.77 36.71 61.07
N LEU A 2 -35.79 35.87 60.72
CA LEU A 2 -35.07 35.92 59.44
C LEU A 2 -35.95 35.34 58.33
N ALA A 3 -36.30 36.16 57.33
CA ALA A 3 -37.05 35.71 56.16
C ALA A 3 -36.16 34.83 55.26
N ARG A 4 -36.42 33.52 55.26
CA ARG A 4 -35.84 32.58 54.29
C ARG A 4 -36.38 32.92 52.89
N ARG A 5 -35.52 33.40 51.99
CA ARG A 5 -35.83 33.48 50.56
C ARG A 5 -35.79 32.08 49.96
N SER A 6 -36.93 31.61 49.45
CA SER A 6 -37.02 30.37 48.67
C SER A 6 -36.34 30.55 47.30
N PRO A 7 -35.50 29.60 46.84
CA PRO A 7 -34.90 29.69 45.51
C PRO A 7 -35.98 29.53 44.43
N ARG A 8 -35.96 30.41 43.42
CA ARG A 8 -36.85 30.31 42.26
C ARG A 8 -36.43 29.13 41.38
N PRO A 9 -37.37 28.32 40.86
CA PRO A 9 -37.04 27.25 39.94
C PRO A 9 -36.39 27.84 38.67
N PRO A 10 -35.39 27.18 38.09
CA PRO A 10 -34.78 27.63 36.85
C PRO A 10 -35.83 27.64 35.72
N GLY A 11 -35.95 28.76 35.01
CA GLY A 11 -36.87 28.87 33.88
C GLY A 11 -36.43 27.98 32.69
N PRO A 12 -37.38 27.52 31.85
CA PRO A 12 -37.15 26.55 30.78
C PRO A 12 -36.06 26.95 29.77
N GLY A 13 -35.81 28.26 29.57
CA GLY A 13 -34.74 28.76 28.70
C GLY A 13 -33.31 28.51 29.20
N ARG A 14 -33.11 28.29 30.51
CA ARG A 14 -31.77 28.01 31.07
C ARG A 14 -31.34 26.55 30.89
N LEU A 15 -32.29 25.62 30.84
CA LEU A 15 -32.00 24.21 30.56
C LEU A 15 -31.65 23.97 29.08
N GLY A 16 -32.31 24.67 28.14
CA GLY A 16 -32.02 24.57 26.71
C GLY A 16 -30.60 25.06 26.34
N LEU A 17 -30.17 26.21 26.88
CA LEU A 17 -28.79 26.71 26.65
C LEU A 17 -27.71 25.80 27.24
N GLY A 18 -27.94 25.24 28.42
CA GLY A 18 -27.00 24.31 29.05
C GLY A 18 -26.79 23.03 28.24
N ALA A 19 -27.87 22.45 27.72
CA ALA A 19 -27.80 21.25 26.88
C ALA A 19 -27.08 21.52 25.55
N VAL A 20 -27.38 22.63 24.87
CA VAL A 20 -26.71 23.02 23.62
C VAL A 20 -25.23 23.29 23.85
N SER A 21 -24.87 23.97 24.94
CA SER A 21 -23.48 24.24 25.28
C SER A 21 -22.71 22.95 25.58
N LEU A 22 -23.33 22.01 26.30
CA LEU A 22 -22.74 20.70 26.59
C LEU A 22 -22.50 19.92 25.29
N ILE A 23 -23.49 19.87 24.39
CA ILE A 23 -23.38 19.21 23.08
C ILE A 23 -22.26 19.83 22.24
N LEU A 24 -22.16 21.16 22.19
CA LEU A 24 -21.10 21.84 21.44
C LEU A 24 -19.72 21.55 22.03
N VAL A 25 -19.58 21.55 23.37
CA VAL A 25 -18.32 21.24 24.03
C VAL A 25 -17.92 19.79 23.78
N THR A 26 -18.84 18.82 23.89
CA THR A 26 -18.52 17.42 23.55
C THR A 26 -18.22 17.25 22.06
N ALA A 27 -19.00 17.85 21.17
CA ALA A 27 -18.72 17.82 19.72
C ALA A 27 -17.32 18.36 19.39
N LEU A 28 -16.94 19.51 19.95
CA LEU A 28 -15.65 20.14 19.67
C LEU A 28 -14.46 19.42 20.33
N THR A 29 -14.64 18.91 21.56
CA THR A 29 -13.53 18.32 22.32
C THR A 29 -13.37 16.82 22.13
N GLN A 30 -14.46 16.07 21.98
CA GLN A 30 -14.44 14.61 21.90
C GLN A 30 -14.52 14.10 20.46
N PHE A 31 -15.12 14.86 19.53
CA PHE A 31 -15.30 14.40 18.15
C PHE A 31 -14.38 15.13 17.17
N ALA A 32 -14.38 16.48 17.14
CA ALA A 32 -13.65 17.22 16.12
C ALA A 32 -12.12 17.16 16.30
N ARG A 33 -11.60 17.38 17.51
CA ARG A 33 -10.14 17.39 17.75
C ARG A 33 -9.49 16.01 17.66
N PRO A 34 -10.03 14.94 18.26
CA PRO A 34 -9.42 13.62 18.14
C PRO A 34 -9.46 13.09 16.70
N LEU A 35 -10.54 13.37 15.96
CA LEU A 35 -10.65 12.97 14.56
C LEU A 35 -9.64 13.70 13.67
N THR A 36 -9.53 15.03 13.80
CA THR A 36 -8.54 15.81 13.03
C THR A 36 -7.10 15.43 13.38
N GLN A 37 -6.80 15.23 14.67
CA GLN A 37 -5.50 14.74 15.11
C GLN A 37 -5.18 13.35 14.56
N MET A 38 -6.17 12.45 14.53
CA MET A 38 -6.02 11.11 13.96
C MET A 38 -5.79 11.17 12.45
N MET A 39 -6.54 12.00 11.73
CA MET A 39 -6.34 12.24 10.30
C MET A 39 -4.96 12.81 9.99
N ASP A 40 -4.51 13.83 10.73
CA ASP A 40 -3.18 14.42 10.56
C ASP A 40 -2.07 13.41 10.86
N ASN A 41 -2.19 12.67 11.97
CA ASN A 41 -1.21 11.64 12.31
C ASN A 41 -1.18 10.54 11.26
N SER A 42 -2.33 10.06 10.78
CA SER A 42 -2.40 9.07 9.72
C SER A 42 -1.82 9.60 8.41
N TYR A 43 -2.17 10.84 8.02
CA TYR A 43 -1.63 11.48 6.83
C TYR A 43 -0.10 11.51 6.89
N TRP A 44 0.49 12.02 7.97
CA TRP A 44 1.95 12.12 8.09
C TRP A 44 2.64 10.77 8.28
N THR A 45 1.96 9.77 8.84
CA THR A 45 2.49 8.41 8.97
C THR A 45 2.60 7.74 7.59
N TYR A 46 1.65 7.97 6.69
CA TYR A 46 1.62 7.35 5.36
C TYR A 46 2.04 8.28 4.22
N TYR A 47 2.40 9.53 4.54
CA TYR A 47 2.92 10.47 3.56
C TYR A 47 4.20 9.86 2.93
N PRO A 48 4.31 9.80 1.59
CA PRO A 48 5.44 9.18 0.88
C PRO A 48 6.73 10.02 1.01
N GLY A 49 7.27 10.08 2.23
CA GLY A 49 8.54 10.70 2.57
C GLY A 49 9.61 9.67 2.96
N PRO A 50 10.80 10.14 3.36
CA PRO A 50 11.84 9.28 3.87
C PRO A 50 11.35 8.46 5.08
N GLY A 51 11.40 7.13 4.98
CA GLY A 51 10.98 6.22 6.06
C GLY A 51 9.47 5.95 6.14
N ALA A 52 8.69 6.32 5.12
CA ALA A 52 7.28 5.95 5.03
C ALA A 52 7.12 4.41 5.05
N PRO A 53 6.27 3.86 5.94
CA PRO A 53 6.14 2.41 6.11
C PRO A 53 5.44 1.76 4.91
N LEU A 54 4.52 2.48 4.24
CA LEU A 54 3.69 1.94 3.17
C LEU A 54 4.33 2.04 1.79
N VAL A 55 4.71 3.26 1.37
CA VAL A 55 5.41 3.51 0.10
C VAL A 55 6.40 4.65 0.28
N SER A 56 7.65 4.43 -0.11
CA SER A 56 8.70 5.47 -0.06
C SER A 56 8.55 6.48 -1.19
N ALA A 57 9.27 7.60 -1.12
CA ALA A 57 9.27 8.60 -2.20
C ALA A 57 9.81 8.01 -3.52
N ASP A 58 10.84 7.17 -3.45
CA ASP A 58 11.43 6.50 -4.60
C ASP A 58 10.48 5.43 -5.18
N GLU A 59 9.84 4.63 -4.33
CA GLU A 59 8.82 3.66 -4.75
C GLU A 59 7.62 4.36 -5.42
N LEU A 60 7.16 5.49 -4.87
CA LEU A 60 6.08 6.29 -5.46
C LEU A 60 6.49 6.87 -6.83
N ASP A 61 7.72 7.37 -6.97
CA ASP A 61 8.23 7.85 -8.27
C ASP A 61 8.21 6.74 -9.33
N VAL A 62 8.57 5.51 -8.96
CA VAL A 62 8.45 4.35 -9.86
C VAL A 62 6.99 4.08 -10.23
N LEU A 63 6.06 4.11 -9.26
CA LEU A 63 4.62 3.90 -9.51
C LEU A 63 4.05 4.97 -10.46
N GLU A 64 4.37 6.24 -10.23
CA GLU A 64 3.92 7.36 -11.07
C GLU A 64 4.51 7.29 -12.49
N ALA A 65 5.67 6.65 -12.66
CA ALA A 65 6.32 6.47 -13.95
C ALA A 65 5.79 5.29 -14.79
N MET A 66 4.97 4.39 -14.21
CA MET A 66 4.62 3.11 -14.84
C MET A 66 3.86 3.26 -16.15
N ASP A 67 3.07 4.32 -16.31
CA ASP A 67 2.26 4.54 -17.52
C ASP A 67 3.09 4.71 -18.79
N ARG A 68 4.34 5.14 -18.66
CA ARG A 68 5.31 5.27 -19.75
C ARG A 68 5.87 3.94 -20.24
N TRP A 69 5.78 2.88 -19.43
CA TRP A 69 6.47 1.61 -19.66
C TRP A 69 5.53 0.42 -19.75
N VAL A 70 4.56 0.33 -18.84
CA VAL A 70 3.67 -0.81 -18.66
C VAL A 70 2.34 -0.53 -19.40
N PRO A 71 1.99 -1.32 -20.42
CA PRO A 71 0.65 -1.30 -21.02
C PRO A 71 -0.44 -1.58 -19.98
N ALA A 72 -1.62 -0.98 -20.14
CA ALA A 72 -2.70 -1.11 -19.15
C ALA A 72 -3.24 -2.55 -19.05
N GLU A 73 -3.12 -3.30 -20.13
CA GLU A 73 -3.50 -4.70 -20.25
C GLU A 73 -2.44 -5.66 -19.71
N ASP A 74 -1.20 -5.24 -19.43
CA ASP A 74 -0.20 -6.15 -18.88
C ASP A 74 -0.39 -6.34 -17.37
N VAL A 75 0.06 -7.49 -16.86
CA VAL A 75 0.11 -7.78 -15.41
C VAL A 75 1.53 -7.56 -14.90
N VAL A 76 1.62 -6.95 -13.71
CA VAL A 76 2.88 -6.65 -13.02
C VAL A 76 3.07 -7.61 -11.86
N VAL A 77 4.18 -8.33 -11.85
CA VAL A 77 4.59 -9.19 -10.74
C VAL A 77 5.03 -8.32 -9.57
N VAL A 78 4.48 -8.59 -8.39
CA VAL A 78 4.77 -7.82 -7.18
C VAL A 78 4.89 -8.74 -5.97
N ASN A 79 5.72 -8.34 -5.00
CA ASN A 79 5.58 -8.82 -3.63
C ASN A 79 4.56 -7.92 -2.90
N PRO A 80 3.37 -8.42 -2.50
CA PRO A 80 2.33 -7.60 -1.87
C PRO A 80 2.64 -7.21 -0.43
N PHE A 81 3.69 -7.76 0.20
CA PHE A 81 4.14 -7.33 1.53
C PHE A 81 5.02 -6.09 1.47
N THR A 82 5.51 -5.72 0.28
CA THR A 82 6.21 -4.44 0.03
C THR A 82 5.21 -3.43 -0.54
N GLY A 83 5.68 -2.23 -0.91
CA GLY A 83 4.83 -1.23 -1.59
C GLY A 83 4.33 -1.64 -2.98
N GLY A 84 4.78 -2.78 -3.55
CA GLY A 84 4.54 -3.15 -4.95
C GLY A 84 3.06 -3.30 -5.33
N ALA A 85 2.22 -3.87 -4.45
CA ALA A 85 0.78 -4.05 -4.71
C ALA A 85 0.03 -2.72 -4.91
N LEU A 86 0.59 -1.58 -4.50
CA LEU A 86 0.00 -0.26 -4.73
C LEU A 86 -0.01 0.14 -6.20
N ALA A 87 0.68 -0.57 -7.09
CA ALA A 87 0.53 -0.38 -8.53
C ALA A 87 -0.93 -0.54 -8.99
N TYR A 88 -1.69 -1.44 -8.35
CA TYR A 88 -3.12 -1.58 -8.59
C TYR A 88 -3.90 -0.31 -8.23
N ALA A 89 -3.60 0.28 -7.06
CA ALA A 89 -4.37 1.40 -6.52
C ALA A 89 -3.93 2.78 -7.01
N LEU A 90 -2.63 2.97 -7.26
CA LEU A 90 -2.00 4.27 -7.53
C LEU A 90 -1.54 4.43 -8.97
N ALA A 91 -1.21 3.33 -9.67
CA ALA A 91 -0.70 3.37 -11.03
C ALA A 91 -1.68 2.82 -12.08
N ASP A 92 -2.87 2.36 -11.67
CA ASP A 92 -3.89 1.76 -12.54
C ASP A 92 -3.30 0.60 -13.38
N ARG A 93 -2.54 -0.29 -12.73
CA ARG A 93 -1.95 -1.48 -13.36
C ARG A 93 -2.37 -2.77 -12.66
N ARG A 94 -2.71 -3.79 -13.45
CA ARG A 94 -3.02 -5.12 -12.90
C ARG A 94 -1.76 -5.71 -12.27
N THR A 95 -1.93 -6.45 -11.19
CA THR A 95 -0.82 -7.05 -10.44
C THR A 95 -1.08 -8.53 -10.16
N THR A 96 -0.03 -9.33 -9.97
CA THR A 96 -0.16 -10.74 -9.52
C THR A 96 -0.73 -10.87 -8.11
N ALA A 97 -0.69 -9.79 -7.32
CA ALA A 97 -1.27 -9.73 -5.98
C ALA A 97 -1.71 -8.30 -5.64
N GLU A 98 -3.00 -8.06 -5.44
CA GLU A 98 -3.53 -6.73 -5.14
C GLU A 98 -3.43 -6.36 -3.65
N HIS A 99 -3.28 -7.35 -2.77
CA HIS A 99 -3.14 -7.16 -1.33
C HIS A 99 -2.53 -8.39 -0.63
N THR A 100 -2.03 -8.22 0.60
CA THR A 100 -1.35 -9.28 1.37
C THR A 100 -2.19 -10.53 1.68
N LEU A 101 -3.52 -10.43 1.60
CA LEU A 101 -4.46 -11.54 1.85
C LEU A 101 -4.95 -12.25 0.56
N TYR A 102 -4.31 -12.01 -0.58
CA TYR A 102 -4.71 -12.62 -1.85
C TYR A 102 -4.43 -14.13 -1.85
N THR A 103 -5.05 -14.84 -2.79
CA THR A 103 -4.79 -16.27 -3.01
C THR A 103 -4.15 -16.44 -4.38
N PRO A 104 -2.86 -16.80 -4.47
CA PRO A 104 -2.20 -16.97 -5.76
C PRO A 104 -2.76 -18.16 -6.51
N THR A 105 -2.99 -17.95 -7.80
CA THR A 105 -3.16 -19.00 -8.80
C THR A 105 -1.93 -19.91 -8.85
N PRO A 106 -2.00 -21.10 -9.46
CA PRO A 106 -0.83 -21.95 -9.65
C PRO A 106 0.30 -21.24 -10.42
N ALA A 107 -0.03 -20.48 -11.46
CA ALA A 107 0.94 -19.73 -12.26
C ALA A 107 1.62 -18.63 -11.42
N GLU A 108 0.86 -17.80 -10.71
CA GLU A 108 1.42 -16.75 -9.83
C GLU A 108 2.33 -17.36 -8.76
N ARG A 109 1.94 -18.48 -8.15
CA ARG A 109 2.78 -19.18 -7.18
C ARG A 109 4.10 -19.64 -7.78
N THR A 110 4.09 -20.17 -9.00
CA THR A 110 5.33 -20.54 -9.71
C THR A 110 6.20 -19.32 -9.99
N ILE A 111 5.61 -18.18 -10.33
CA ILE A 111 6.34 -16.93 -10.54
C ILE A 111 6.98 -16.46 -9.22
N ASP A 112 6.20 -16.36 -8.14
CA ASP A 112 6.66 -15.91 -6.83
C ASP A 112 7.84 -16.76 -6.32
N GLU A 113 7.78 -18.06 -6.54
CA GLU A 113 8.74 -19.01 -5.99
C GLU A 113 9.97 -19.24 -6.87
N SER A 114 9.87 -19.03 -8.19
CA SER A 114 10.87 -19.52 -9.16
C SER A 114 11.14 -18.60 -10.36
N LEU A 115 10.66 -17.35 -10.39
CA LEU A 115 10.89 -16.47 -11.56
C LEU A 115 12.38 -16.31 -11.93
N SER A 116 13.28 -16.24 -10.95
CA SER A 116 14.74 -16.17 -11.14
C SER A 116 15.32 -17.39 -11.88
N GLU A 117 14.60 -18.50 -11.94
CA GLU A 117 14.97 -19.74 -12.61
C GLU A 117 14.43 -19.82 -14.06
N ALA A 118 13.80 -18.76 -14.59
CA ALA A 118 13.11 -18.79 -15.89
C ALA A 118 13.98 -19.19 -17.09
N ARG A 119 15.31 -19.04 -16.99
CA ARG A 119 16.25 -19.48 -18.05
C ARG A 119 16.56 -20.98 -18.00
N GLU A 120 16.27 -21.62 -16.88
CA GLU A 120 16.62 -23.01 -16.58
C GLU A 120 15.39 -23.91 -16.56
N ASP A 121 14.25 -23.40 -16.08
CA ASP A 121 12.99 -24.11 -16.07
C ASP A 121 11.94 -23.49 -17.03
N PRO A 122 11.61 -24.17 -18.15
CA PRO A 122 10.59 -23.70 -19.08
C PRO A 122 9.18 -23.67 -18.47
N ALA A 123 8.92 -24.31 -17.32
CA ALA A 123 7.65 -24.18 -16.61
C ALA A 123 7.41 -22.76 -16.08
N VAL A 124 8.47 -22.05 -15.70
CA VAL A 124 8.38 -20.67 -15.21
C VAL A 124 7.92 -19.73 -16.32
N CYS A 125 8.45 -19.88 -17.54
CA CYS A 125 7.98 -19.08 -18.67
C CYS A 125 6.54 -19.39 -19.07
N ARG A 126 6.09 -20.64 -18.95
CA ARG A 126 4.66 -20.96 -19.13
C ARG A 126 3.78 -20.26 -18.08
N ALA A 127 4.23 -20.18 -16.83
CA ALA A 127 3.50 -19.48 -15.78
C ALA A 127 3.45 -17.96 -16.03
N VAL A 128 4.57 -17.37 -16.48
CA VAL A 128 4.66 -15.97 -16.92
C VAL A 128 3.67 -15.67 -18.05
N GLU A 129 3.59 -16.54 -19.05
CA GLU A 129 2.64 -16.42 -20.16
C GLU A 129 1.19 -16.59 -19.69
N GLU A 130 0.89 -17.57 -18.83
CA GLU A 130 -0.46 -17.82 -18.31
C GLU A 130 -0.98 -16.65 -17.45
N ALA A 131 -0.09 -15.96 -16.74
CA ALA A 131 -0.41 -14.82 -15.91
C ALA A 131 -0.39 -13.47 -16.65
N ASP A 132 -0.08 -13.43 -17.96
CA ASP A 132 0.19 -12.19 -18.72
C ASP A 132 1.21 -11.25 -18.03
N ALA A 133 2.18 -11.84 -17.33
CA ALA A 133 3.04 -11.15 -16.38
C ALA A 133 4.36 -10.72 -17.04
N ARG A 134 4.42 -9.53 -17.64
CA ARG A 134 5.62 -9.08 -18.39
C ARG A 134 6.58 -8.17 -17.61
N TRP A 135 6.15 -7.71 -16.45
CA TRP A 135 6.83 -6.68 -15.67
C TRP A 135 6.98 -7.10 -14.21
N VAL A 136 8.00 -6.60 -13.53
CA VAL A 136 8.22 -6.84 -12.09
C VAL A 136 8.48 -5.52 -11.39
N LEU A 137 7.86 -5.29 -10.24
CA LEU A 137 8.29 -4.24 -9.31
C LEU A 137 9.23 -4.85 -8.26
N ASP A 138 10.48 -4.39 -8.29
CA ASP A 138 11.51 -4.75 -7.32
C ASP A 138 11.68 -3.55 -6.37
N PHE A 139 10.96 -3.59 -5.24
CA PHE A 139 11.00 -2.59 -4.17
C PHE A 139 11.82 -3.06 -2.96
N GLY A 140 12.63 -4.12 -3.13
CA GLY A 140 13.42 -4.75 -2.08
C GLY A 140 12.59 -5.48 -1.02
N ASP A 141 13.19 -5.76 0.14
CA ASP A 141 12.65 -6.72 1.12
C ASP A 141 11.97 -6.06 2.32
N ARG A 142 11.89 -4.73 2.34
CA ARG A 142 11.30 -3.98 3.45
C ARG A 142 9.78 -4.11 3.40
N GLU A 143 9.22 -4.91 4.30
CA GLU A 143 7.78 -5.09 4.38
C GLU A 143 7.06 -3.97 5.14
N VAL A 144 5.83 -3.68 4.70
CA VAL A 144 4.97 -2.62 5.26
C VAL A 144 4.53 -2.88 6.70
N ASN A 145 4.60 -4.13 7.15
CA ASN A 145 4.21 -4.60 8.48
C ASN A 145 5.42 -5.00 9.37
N ASN A 146 6.65 -4.76 8.91
CA ASN A 146 7.87 -5.27 9.55
C ASN A 146 7.90 -6.81 9.72
N GLY A 147 7.22 -7.54 8.82
CA GLY A 147 7.28 -8.99 8.73
C GLY A 147 8.46 -9.48 7.91
N ASP A 148 8.46 -10.78 7.64
CA ASP A 148 9.38 -11.42 6.70
C ASP A 148 8.65 -12.56 5.98
N HIS A 149 8.47 -12.39 4.68
CA HIS A 149 7.85 -13.30 3.75
C HIS A 149 8.72 -13.55 2.51
N SER A 150 10.00 -13.18 2.59
CA SER A 150 10.99 -13.35 1.51
C SER A 150 11.00 -14.77 0.94
N ASP A 151 10.95 -15.80 1.78
CA ASP A 151 10.91 -17.22 1.38
C ASP A 151 9.80 -17.57 0.37
N ARG A 152 8.65 -16.88 0.44
CA ARG A 152 7.51 -17.09 -0.47
C ARG A 152 7.70 -16.40 -1.82
N TYR A 153 8.52 -15.35 -1.87
CA TYR A 153 8.77 -14.51 -3.05
C TYR A 153 10.23 -14.60 -3.52
N ARG A 154 10.96 -15.64 -3.10
CA ARG A 154 12.38 -15.87 -3.43
C ARG A 154 12.65 -15.87 -4.94
N GLY A 155 11.65 -16.19 -5.75
CA GLY A 155 11.74 -16.16 -7.21
C GLY A 155 11.91 -14.75 -7.76
N LEU A 156 11.54 -13.72 -7.00
CA LEU A 156 11.64 -12.32 -7.42
C LEU A 156 13.01 -11.70 -7.12
N GLU A 157 13.87 -12.41 -6.40
CA GLU A 157 15.21 -11.93 -6.05
C GLU A 157 16.21 -12.17 -7.18
N GLY A 158 17.19 -11.28 -7.31
CA GLY A 158 18.35 -11.52 -8.16
C GLY A 158 18.08 -11.58 -9.68
N LEU A 159 16.93 -11.09 -10.15
CA LEU A 159 16.46 -11.28 -11.54
C LEU A 159 17.43 -10.76 -12.60
N GLU A 160 18.09 -9.62 -12.33
CA GLU A 160 19.08 -9.04 -13.24
C GLU A 160 20.37 -9.89 -13.29
N GLN A 161 20.82 -10.39 -12.13
CA GLN A 161 21.99 -11.25 -12.02
C GLN A 161 21.76 -12.62 -12.69
N ALA A 162 20.54 -13.16 -12.60
CA ALA A 162 20.12 -14.36 -13.29
C ALA A 162 19.88 -14.15 -14.80
N GLY A 163 19.92 -12.90 -15.28
CA GLY A 163 19.64 -12.57 -16.68
C GLY A 163 18.18 -12.80 -17.10
N VAL A 164 17.26 -12.80 -16.14
CA VAL A 164 15.82 -13.03 -16.36
C VAL A 164 15.11 -11.73 -16.75
N ALA A 165 15.45 -10.63 -16.09
CA ALA A 165 14.81 -9.34 -16.29
C ALA A 165 15.84 -8.21 -16.44
N ARG A 166 15.40 -7.06 -16.97
CA ARG A 166 16.21 -5.85 -17.09
C ARG A 166 15.50 -4.66 -16.47
N THR A 167 16.21 -3.80 -15.75
CA THR A 167 15.67 -2.52 -15.30
C THR A 167 15.30 -1.64 -16.51
N VAL A 168 14.06 -1.13 -16.53
CA VAL A 168 13.60 -0.10 -17.48
C VAL A 168 13.43 1.26 -16.83
N TYR A 169 13.16 1.30 -15.52
CA TYR A 169 13.04 2.53 -14.75
C TYR A 169 13.50 2.29 -13.31
N ARG A 170 14.10 3.31 -12.69
CA ARG A 170 14.64 3.24 -11.33
C ARG A 170 14.60 4.61 -10.66
N ALA A 171 14.18 4.62 -9.40
CA ALA A 171 14.38 5.72 -8.46
C ALA A 171 14.98 5.13 -7.19
N GLY A 172 16.13 5.66 -6.75
CA GLY A 172 16.89 5.06 -5.64
C GLY A 172 17.14 3.57 -5.86
N ASP A 173 16.72 2.77 -4.89
CA ASP A 173 16.80 1.29 -4.94
C ASP A 173 15.55 0.64 -5.56
N ALA A 174 14.43 1.38 -5.70
CA ALA A 174 13.19 0.89 -6.29
C ALA A 174 13.31 0.79 -7.82
N LYS A 175 12.83 -0.31 -8.40
CA LYS A 175 12.94 -0.57 -9.84
C LYS A 175 11.65 -1.09 -10.44
N LEU A 176 11.45 -0.73 -11.70
CA LEU A 176 10.57 -1.42 -12.64
C LEU A 176 11.43 -2.23 -13.60
N LEU A 177 11.18 -3.54 -13.67
CA LEU A 177 11.89 -4.47 -14.52
C LEU A 177 10.99 -5.00 -15.64
N GLU A 178 11.53 -5.18 -16.85
CA GLU A 178 10.90 -5.96 -17.91
C GLU A 178 11.44 -7.40 -17.87
N ILE A 179 10.57 -8.40 -17.89
CA ILE A 179 10.96 -9.81 -18.00
C ILE A 179 11.40 -10.08 -19.45
N THR A 180 12.64 -10.50 -19.62
CA THR A 180 13.25 -10.67 -20.96
C THR A 180 13.58 -12.10 -21.33
N ALA A 181 13.57 -13.03 -20.36
CA ALA A 181 13.90 -14.44 -20.59
C ALA A 181 12.78 -15.26 -21.24
N CYS A 182 11.51 -14.84 -21.15
CA CYS A 182 10.34 -15.59 -21.60
C CYS A 182 9.74 -15.03 -22.90
N ARG A 183 10.53 -15.04 -23.98
CA ARG A 183 10.15 -14.51 -25.30
C ARG A 183 10.14 -15.59 -26.37
#